data_AF-A0A2R6CQS6-F1
#
_entry.id   AF-A0A2R6CQS6-F1
#
_cell.length_a   1.000
_cell.length_b   1.000
_cell.length_c   1.000
_cell.angle_alpha   90.00
_cell.angle_beta   90.00
_cell.angle_gamma   90.00
#
_symmetry.space_group_name_H-M   'P 1'
#
loop_
_entity.id
_entity.type
_entity.pdbx_description
1 polymer ?
#
loop_
_entity_poly.entity_id
_entity_poly.type
_entity_poly.pdbx_seq_one_letter_code
_entity_poly.pdbx_strand_id
1 'polypeptide(L)'
;MQEDTQQTDETEETTDDQSAEEPKTSGYIERTILHHLAGDAYEPYRPATVGDVLDDVAAVIERGDYANVGPPTAASGTVRKSTIRRAFAQLREKGLVQRVGELDESQLRAWKFDLGPADGDPDDPGSYERRSGDARVTDWILTDAGRAEVERLDARYAAELDELAARYGRPRGETTDRIET
;
A
#
# COMPACT_ATOMS: atom_id res chain seq x y z
N MET A 1 -35.14 -57.42 -8.27
CA MET A 1 -33.87 -57.99 -7.80
C MET A 1 -32.82 -57.44 -8.75
N GLN A 2 -32.33 -56.20 -8.56
CA GLN A 2 -31.32 -55.75 -7.60
C GLN A 2 -30.02 -56.57 -7.65
N GLU A 3 -28.96 -55.92 -8.14
CA GLU A 3 -27.57 -55.82 -7.64
C GLU A 3 -26.83 -55.02 -8.74
N ASP A 4 -26.73 -53.69 -8.67
CA ASP A 4 -25.74 -52.88 -7.92
C ASP A 4 -24.30 -53.41 -8.02
N THR A 5 -23.52 -52.82 -8.94
CA THR A 5 -22.06 -52.70 -8.78
C THR A 5 -21.65 -51.36 -9.37
N GLN A 6 -21.43 -50.43 -8.45
CA GLN A 6 -20.81 -49.13 -8.67
C GLN A 6 -19.36 -49.36 -9.15
N GLN A 7 -18.98 -48.69 -10.23
CA GLN A 7 -17.56 -48.48 -10.53
C GLN A 7 -17.34 -46.98 -10.47
N THR A 8 -16.71 -46.59 -9.36
CA THR A 8 -16.35 -45.24 -8.95
C THR A 8 -15.38 -44.64 -9.97
N ASP A 9 -15.81 -43.61 -10.70
CA ASP A 9 -14.91 -42.67 -11.36
C ASP A 9 -14.22 -41.87 -10.24
N GLU A 10 -12.99 -42.27 -9.89
CA GLU A 10 -12.06 -41.47 -9.12
C GLU A 10 -11.62 -40.29 -10.00
N THR A 11 -12.46 -39.26 -10.06
CA THR A 11 -12.01 -37.94 -10.49
C THR A 11 -11.37 -37.31 -9.26
N GLU A 12 -10.05 -37.44 -9.14
CA GLU A 12 -9.25 -36.58 -8.26
C GLU A 12 -9.42 -35.13 -8.75
N GLU A 13 -10.46 -34.48 -8.23
CA GLU A 13 -10.61 -33.03 -8.26
C GLU A 13 -9.55 -32.45 -7.32
N THR A 14 -8.29 -32.44 -7.77
CA THR A 14 -7.32 -31.48 -7.27
C THR A 14 -7.90 -30.10 -7.54
N THR A 15 -8.57 -29.57 -6.53
CA THR A 15 -8.88 -28.16 -6.40
C THR A 15 -7.53 -27.48 -6.23
N ASP A 16 -6.84 -27.27 -7.35
CA ASP A 16 -5.73 -26.35 -7.43
C ASP A 16 -6.36 -24.97 -7.26
N ASP A 17 -6.57 -24.63 -5.98
CA ASP A 17 -6.85 -23.28 -5.49
C ASP A 17 -5.59 -22.45 -5.80
N GLN A 18 -5.38 -22.22 -7.08
CA GLN A 18 -4.58 -21.12 -7.60
C GLN A 18 -5.41 -19.88 -7.33
N SER A 19 -5.53 -19.54 -6.05
CA SER A 19 -5.68 -18.17 -5.59
C SER A 19 -4.78 -17.35 -6.49
N ALA A 20 -5.40 -16.53 -7.33
CA ALA A 20 -4.76 -15.74 -8.36
C ALA A 20 -3.46 -15.19 -7.79
N GLU A 21 -2.31 -15.67 -8.28
CA GLU A 21 -1.03 -15.03 -8.01
C GLU A 21 -1.10 -13.67 -8.70
N GLU A 22 -1.71 -12.71 -8.00
CA GLU A 22 -1.53 -11.30 -8.29
C GLU A 22 -0.03 -11.06 -8.40
N PRO A 23 0.44 -10.32 -9.42
CA PRO A 23 1.86 -10.04 -9.54
C PRO A 23 2.37 -9.44 -8.21
N LYS A 24 3.21 -10.23 -7.50
CA LYS A 24 3.69 -10.00 -6.13
C LYS A 24 4.42 -8.67 -5.94
N THR A 25 4.84 -8.06 -7.05
CA THR A 25 5.39 -6.70 -7.10
C THR A 25 4.39 -5.59 -6.78
N SER A 26 3.07 -5.81 -6.93
CA SER A 26 2.06 -4.79 -6.61
C SER A 26 1.90 -4.59 -5.11
N GLY A 27 1.97 -5.65 -4.30
CA GLY A 27 1.68 -5.59 -2.87
C GLY A 27 2.61 -4.68 -2.09
N TYR A 28 3.93 -4.76 -2.32
CA TYR A 28 4.86 -3.86 -1.63
C TYR A 28 4.76 -2.42 -2.13
N ILE A 29 4.54 -2.21 -3.43
CA ILE A 29 4.40 -0.86 -3.99
C ILE A 29 3.16 -0.19 -3.40
N GLU A 30 2.03 -0.89 -3.38
CA GLU A 30 0.78 -0.40 -2.78
C GLU A 30 0.98 -0.11 -1.29
N ARG A 31 1.59 -1.03 -0.54
CA ARG A 31 1.89 -0.84 0.88
C ARG A 31 2.78 0.38 1.12
N THR A 32 3.86 0.53 0.36
CA THR A 32 4.77 1.69 0.48
C THR A 32 4.04 3.00 0.16
N ILE A 33 3.20 3.04 -0.87
CA ILE A 33 2.37 4.22 -1.17
C ILE A 33 1.44 4.56 -0.01
N LEU A 34 0.75 3.55 0.55
CA LEU A 34 -0.17 3.76 1.66
C LEU A 34 0.55 4.28 2.91
N HIS A 35 1.70 3.72 3.27
CA HIS A 35 2.49 4.21 4.40
C HIS A 35 3.06 5.61 4.16
N HIS A 36 3.51 5.92 2.94
CA HIS A 36 3.96 7.27 2.59
C HIS A 36 2.84 8.29 2.80
N LEU A 37 1.63 7.99 2.33
CA LEU A 37 0.48 8.89 2.47
C LEU A 37 -0.09 8.96 3.90
N ALA A 38 0.05 7.88 4.67
CA ALA A 38 -0.43 7.85 6.05
C ALA A 38 0.39 8.76 6.98
N GLY A 39 1.67 8.98 6.65
CA GLY A 39 2.60 9.72 7.48
C GLY A 39 2.66 9.17 8.90
N ASP A 40 2.98 10.05 9.85
CA ASP A 40 2.89 9.71 11.27
C ASP A 40 1.42 9.68 11.74
N ALA A 41 1.12 8.82 12.72
CA ALA A 41 -0.25 8.53 13.17
C ALA A 41 -1.08 9.75 13.62
N TYR A 42 -0.44 10.88 13.89
CA TYR A 42 -1.09 12.12 14.35
C TYR A 42 -1.04 13.26 13.34
N GLU A 43 -0.44 13.04 12.16
CA GLU A 43 -0.37 14.07 11.13
C GLU A 43 -1.61 14.03 10.22
N PRO A 44 -2.12 15.21 9.81
CA PRO A 44 -3.12 15.28 8.75
C PRO A 44 -2.59 14.65 7.46
N TYR A 45 -3.48 14.09 6.66
CA TYR A 45 -3.10 13.50 5.38
C TYR A 45 -2.59 14.60 4.44
N ARG A 46 -1.35 14.45 3.99
CA ARG A 46 -0.75 15.32 2.99
C ARG A 46 -0.94 14.73 1.60
N PRO A 47 -1.33 15.55 0.61
CA PRO A 47 -1.33 15.10 -0.76
C PRO A 47 0.08 14.72 -1.24
N ALA A 48 0.19 13.66 -2.01
CA ALA A 48 1.45 13.24 -2.64
C ALA A 48 1.26 12.94 -4.12
N THR A 49 2.31 13.20 -4.88
CA THR A 49 2.38 12.88 -6.30
C THR A 49 3.05 11.52 -6.52
N VAL A 50 2.92 10.99 -7.74
CA VAL A 50 3.70 9.82 -8.20
C VAL A 50 5.22 10.05 -8.08
N GLY A 51 5.68 11.29 -8.17
CA GLY A 51 7.09 11.64 -8.01
C GLY A 51 7.55 11.52 -6.57
N ASP A 52 6.72 11.97 -5.63
CA ASP A 52 7.04 12.03 -4.19
C ASP A 52 7.26 10.62 -3.60
N VAL A 53 6.46 9.64 -4.03
CA VAL A 53 6.57 8.25 -3.55
C VAL A 53 7.66 7.43 -4.25
N LEU A 54 8.29 7.96 -5.30
CA LEU A 54 9.15 7.15 -6.17
C LEU A 54 10.41 6.67 -5.44
N ASP A 55 11.03 7.56 -4.68
CA ASP A 55 12.26 7.25 -3.96
C ASP A 55 11.98 6.24 -2.83
N ASP A 56 10.86 6.36 -2.12
CA ASP A 56 10.46 5.42 -1.08
C ASP A 56 10.16 4.03 -1.65
N VAL A 57 9.46 3.97 -2.77
CA VAL A 57 9.19 2.70 -3.47
C VAL A 57 10.49 2.08 -3.99
N ALA A 58 11.40 2.89 -4.54
CA ALA A 58 12.69 2.44 -5.04
C ALA A 58 13.67 2.02 -3.94
N ALA A 59 13.49 2.54 -2.72
CA ALA A 59 14.26 2.14 -1.55
C ALA A 59 13.87 0.74 -1.05
N VAL A 60 12.73 0.19 -1.46
CA VAL A 60 12.33 -1.18 -1.11
C VAL A 60 12.90 -2.17 -2.14
N ILE A 61 13.68 -3.14 -1.66
CA ILE A 61 14.24 -4.23 -2.45
C ILE A 61 13.51 -5.52 -2.12
N GLU A 62 13.02 -6.19 -3.16
CA GLU A 62 12.48 -7.54 -3.04
C GLU A 62 13.65 -8.54 -2.91
N ARG A 63 13.69 -9.30 -1.81
CA ARG A 63 14.65 -10.39 -1.57
C ARG A 63 13.93 -11.61 -1.02
N GLY A 64 13.95 -12.71 -1.78
CA GLY A 64 13.44 -14.02 -1.33
C GLY A 64 11.97 -13.96 -0.92
N ASP A 65 11.11 -13.42 -1.77
CA ASP A 65 9.66 -13.24 -1.57
C ASP A 65 9.24 -12.23 -0.48
N TYR A 66 10.20 -11.55 0.15
CA TYR A 66 9.93 -10.47 1.10
C TYR A 66 10.45 -9.12 0.57
N ALA A 67 9.62 -8.09 0.70
CA ALA A 67 10.00 -6.71 0.44
C ALA A 67 10.72 -6.13 1.67
N ASN A 68 11.99 -5.74 1.51
CA ASN A 68 12.84 -5.22 2.58
C ASN A 68 13.31 -3.80 2.25
N VAL A 69 13.54 -2.96 3.25
CA VAL A 69 14.23 -1.68 3.04
C VAL A 69 15.66 -1.98 2.59
N GLY A 70 16.02 -1.49 1.40
CA GLY A 70 17.33 -1.59 0.83
C GLY A 70 18.36 -0.73 1.56
N PRO A 71 19.66 -1.06 1.48
CA PRO A 71 20.70 -0.15 1.96
C PRO A 71 20.61 1.20 1.22
N PRO A 72 20.99 2.33 1.85
CA PRO A 72 20.90 3.67 1.23
C PRO A 72 21.64 3.80 -0.11
N THR A 73 22.59 2.90 -0.38
CA THR A 73 23.41 2.84 -1.58
C THR A 73 22.90 1.85 -2.63
N ALA A 74 21.78 1.16 -2.38
CA ALA A 74 21.22 0.26 -3.37
C ALA A 74 20.82 1.07 -4.60
N ALA A 75 21.44 0.73 -5.74
CA ALA A 75 21.00 1.28 -7.02
C ALA A 75 19.52 0.94 -7.16
N SER A 76 18.68 1.97 -7.21
CA SER A 76 17.24 1.86 -7.38
C SER A 76 16.95 0.86 -8.50
N GLY A 77 16.46 -0.32 -8.11
CA GLY A 77 15.78 -1.18 -9.07
C GLY A 77 14.70 -0.31 -9.68
N THR A 78 14.86 0.04 -10.96
CA THR A 78 14.30 1.27 -11.51
C THR A 78 12.79 1.13 -11.69
N VAL A 79 12.02 1.28 -10.60
CA VAL A 79 10.57 1.20 -10.61
C VAL A 79 10.08 2.29 -11.55
N ARG A 80 9.42 1.87 -12.62
CA ARG A 80 8.93 2.80 -13.64
C ARG A 80 7.77 3.60 -13.06
N LYS A 81 7.71 4.90 -13.33
CA LYS A 81 6.55 5.77 -13.00
C LYS A 81 5.21 5.19 -13.46
N SER A 82 5.18 4.42 -14.55
CA SER A 82 3.97 3.72 -15.03
C SER A 82 3.46 2.67 -14.04
N THR A 83 4.35 1.96 -13.36
CA THR A 83 4.00 0.95 -12.35
C THR A 83 3.38 1.63 -11.13
N ILE A 84 3.99 2.71 -10.65
CA ILE A 84 3.46 3.50 -9.53
C ILE A 84 2.08 4.11 -9.88
N ARG A 85 1.92 4.66 -11.09
CA ARG A 85 0.61 5.14 -11.58
C ARG A 85 -0.46 4.05 -11.58
N ARG A 86 -0.09 2.83 -12.00
CA ARG A 86 -1.00 1.68 -11.98
C ARG A 86 -1.39 1.32 -10.54
N ALA A 87 -0.43 1.31 -9.61
CA ALA A 87 -0.70 1.05 -8.20
C ALA A 87 -1.65 2.11 -7.60
N PHE A 88 -1.45 3.40 -7.86
CA PHE A 88 -2.41 4.44 -7.45
C PHE A 88 -3.80 4.21 -8.03
N ALA A 89 -3.92 3.79 -9.30
CA ALA A 89 -5.20 3.47 -9.90
C ALA A 89 -5.88 2.29 -9.18
N GLN A 90 -5.14 1.23 -8.86
CA GLN A 90 -5.64 0.07 -8.12
C GLN A 90 -6.05 0.45 -6.69
N LEU A 91 -5.25 1.25 -5.98
CA LEU A 91 -5.59 1.75 -4.64
C LEU A 91 -6.85 2.63 -4.67
N ARG A 92 -7.03 3.42 -5.73
CA ARG A 92 -8.24 4.22 -5.94
C ARG A 92 -9.46 3.34 -6.19
N GLU A 93 -9.33 2.32 -7.03
CA GLU A 93 -10.40 1.32 -7.26
C GLU A 93 -10.81 0.61 -5.97
N LYS A 94 -9.85 0.37 -5.06
CA LYS A 94 -10.08 -0.15 -3.71
C LYS A 94 -10.65 0.89 -2.73
N GLY A 95 -10.76 2.16 -3.12
CA GLY A 95 -11.23 3.26 -2.27
C GLY A 95 -10.25 3.69 -1.17
N LEU A 96 -8.99 3.27 -1.25
CA LEU A 96 -7.97 3.55 -0.22
C LEU A 96 -7.29 4.91 -0.41
N VAL A 97 -7.28 5.41 -1.64
CA VAL A 97 -6.79 6.75 -1.98
C VAL A 97 -7.78 7.43 -2.92
N GLN A 98 -7.76 8.76 -2.95
CA GLN A 98 -8.54 9.57 -3.87
C GLN A 98 -7.71 10.71 -4.43
N ARG A 99 -8.15 11.31 -5.53
CA ARG A 99 -7.48 12.49 -6.09
C ARG A 99 -7.94 13.74 -5.35
N VAL A 100 -7.04 14.71 -5.18
CA VAL A 100 -7.41 16.00 -4.58
C VAL A 100 -8.50 16.70 -5.39
N GLY A 101 -8.40 16.69 -6.72
CA GLY A 101 -9.44 17.22 -7.61
C GLY A 101 -10.81 16.52 -7.55
N GLU A 102 -10.94 15.44 -6.78
CA GLU A 102 -12.20 14.70 -6.57
C GLU A 102 -12.81 14.96 -5.18
N LEU A 103 -12.18 15.80 -4.35
CA LEU A 103 -12.70 16.18 -3.05
C LEU A 103 -13.93 17.07 -3.18
N ASP A 104 -14.93 16.83 -2.33
CA ASP A 104 -16.06 17.74 -2.18
C ASP A 104 -15.72 18.91 -1.24
N GLU A 105 -16.59 19.94 -1.22
CA GLU A 105 -16.40 21.15 -0.40
C GLU A 105 -16.26 20.85 1.11
N SER A 106 -16.99 19.84 1.60
CA SER A 106 -16.94 19.45 3.01
C SER A 106 -15.59 18.79 3.37
N GLN A 107 -15.03 18.04 2.41
CA GLN A 107 -13.72 17.43 2.52
C GLN A 107 -12.61 18.48 2.40
N LEU A 108 -12.69 19.45 1.49
CA LEU A 108 -11.69 20.51 1.37
C LEU A 108 -11.45 21.28 2.68
N ARG A 109 -12.51 21.43 3.49
CA ARG A 109 -12.47 22.13 4.78
C ARG A 109 -12.18 21.21 5.97
N ALA A 110 -12.02 19.91 5.75
CA ALA A 110 -11.79 18.95 6.81
C ALA A 110 -10.35 19.08 7.34
N TRP A 111 -10.20 19.30 8.65
CA TRP A 111 -8.91 19.45 9.33
C TRP A 111 -7.96 18.25 9.14
N LYS A 112 -8.50 17.09 8.79
CA LYS A 112 -7.75 15.86 8.53
C LYS A 112 -6.92 15.91 7.25
N PHE A 113 -7.17 16.86 6.36
CA PHE A 113 -6.40 17.05 5.13
C PHE A 113 -5.54 18.32 5.25
N ASP A 114 -4.22 18.17 5.15
CA ASP A 114 -3.28 19.28 5.04
C ASP A 114 -2.99 19.54 3.55
N LEU A 115 -3.95 20.18 2.88
CA LEU A 115 -3.88 20.49 1.45
C LEU A 115 -2.90 21.63 1.13
N GLY A 116 -2.36 22.30 2.15
CA GLY A 116 -1.57 23.53 1.99
C GLY A 116 -2.40 24.75 1.57
N PRO A 117 -1.73 25.86 1.20
CA PRO A 117 -2.42 27.07 0.77
C PRO A 117 -3.03 26.89 -0.63
N ALA A 118 -4.26 27.37 -0.82
CA ALA A 118 -4.91 27.41 -2.12
C ALA A 118 -4.26 28.47 -3.05
N ASP A 119 -4.00 28.12 -4.31
CA ASP A 119 -3.59 29.04 -5.38
C ASP A 119 -4.80 29.46 -6.24
N GLY A 120 -5.80 30.06 -5.58
CA GLY A 120 -7.06 30.42 -6.23
C GLY A 120 -8.24 30.42 -5.27
N ASP A 121 -9.38 29.92 -5.76
CA ASP A 121 -10.60 29.76 -4.97
C ASP A 121 -10.44 28.58 -3.98
N PRO A 122 -10.49 28.79 -2.66
CA PRO A 122 -10.37 27.71 -1.68
C PRO A 122 -11.55 26.71 -1.69
N ASP A 123 -12.65 27.05 -2.36
CA ASP A 123 -13.76 26.11 -2.58
C ASP A 123 -13.60 25.31 -3.89
N ASP A 124 -12.58 25.60 -4.69
CA ASP A 124 -12.20 24.84 -5.89
C ASP A 124 -11.08 23.84 -5.55
N PRO A 125 -11.33 22.51 -5.65
CA PRO A 125 -10.30 21.49 -5.45
C PRO A 125 -9.06 21.69 -6.33
N GLY A 126 -9.23 22.26 -7.53
CA GLY A 126 -8.15 22.56 -8.46
C GLY A 126 -7.14 23.58 -7.94
N SER A 127 -7.51 24.41 -6.96
CA SER A 127 -6.63 25.39 -6.31
C SER A 127 -5.58 24.74 -5.40
N TYR A 128 -5.75 23.47 -5.05
CA TYR A 128 -4.82 22.73 -4.18
C TYR A 128 -3.92 21.75 -4.95
N GLU A 129 -4.14 21.59 -6.26
CA GLU A 129 -3.33 20.68 -7.08
C GLU A 129 -1.97 21.30 -7.44
N ARG A 130 -0.88 20.62 -7.07
CA ARG A 130 0.48 21.00 -7.47
C ARG A 130 0.68 20.66 -8.95
N ARG A 131 0.53 21.66 -9.80
CA ARG A 131 0.86 21.57 -11.24
C ARG A 131 2.37 21.54 -11.45
N SER A 132 2.98 20.36 -11.42
CA SER A 132 4.28 20.17 -12.05
C SER A 132 4.10 20.13 -13.58
N GLY A 133 5.03 20.71 -14.35
CA GLY A 133 4.90 20.99 -15.79
C GLY A 133 4.64 19.78 -16.72
N ASP A 134 4.53 18.57 -16.19
CA ASP A 134 3.93 17.42 -16.85
C ASP A 134 2.45 17.38 -16.43
N ALA A 135 1.51 17.68 -17.35
CA ALA A 135 0.05 17.75 -17.15
C ALA A 135 -0.62 16.44 -16.63
N ARG A 136 0.18 15.50 -16.14
CA ARG A 136 -0.17 14.20 -15.57
C ARG A 136 0.17 14.07 -14.10
N VAL A 137 0.62 15.15 -13.45
CA VAL A 137 0.78 15.19 -12.00
C VAL A 137 -0.58 15.42 -11.37
N THR A 138 -1.06 14.38 -10.70
CA THR A 138 -2.29 14.42 -9.91
C THR A 138 -1.89 14.15 -8.48
N ASP A 139 -2.27 15.03 -7.57
CA ASP A 139 -2.09 14.82 -6.14
C ASP A 139 -3.10 13.78 -5.66
N TRP A 140 -2.59 12.80 -4.93
CA TRP A 140 -3.34 11.73 -4.30
C TRP A 140 -3.34 11.95 -2.79
N ILE A 141 -4.46 11.63 -2.15
CA ILE A 141 -4.60 11.74 -0.71
C ILE A 141 -5.20 10.45 -0.15
N LEU A 142 -4.79 10.11 1.07
CA LEU A 142 -5.31 8.94 1.76
C LEU A 142 -6.78 9.13 2.15
N THR A 143 -7.59 8.08 2.04
CA THR A 143 -8.94 8.06 2.58
C THR A 143 -8.95 7.47 3.99
N ASP A 144 -10.07 7.60 4.71
CA ASP A 144 -10.22 6.95 6.02
C ASP A 144 -10.14 5.41 5.90
N ALA A 145 -10.64 4.85 4.80
CA ALA A 145 -10.48 3.43 4.48
C ALA A 145 -9.02 3.06 4.22
N GLY A 146 -8.27 3.93 3.55
CA GLY A 146 -6.83 3.81 3.38
C GLY A 146 -6.08 3.75 4.71
N ARG A 147 -6.41 4.64 5.66
CA ARG A 147 -5.80 4.61 7.00
C ARG A 147 -6.14 3.33 7.76
N ALA A 148 -7.41 2.91 7.75
CA ALA A 148 -7.81 1.66 8.39
C ALA A 148 -7.08 0.44 7.80
N GLU A 149 -6.81 0.44 6.49
CA GLU A 149 -6.05 -0.61 5.84
C GLU A 149 -4.57 -0.61 6.28
N VAL A 150 -3.94 0.57 6.42
CA VAL A 150 -2.58 0.67 6.98
C VAL A 150 -2.53 0.08 8.39
N GLU A 151 -3.45 0.47 9.26
CA GLU A 151 -3.54 -0.04 10.63
C GLU A 151 -3.73 -1.57 10.66
N ARG A 152 -4.57 -2.11 9.76
CA ARG A 152 -4.78 -3.55 9.62
C ARG A 152 -3.51 -4.28 9.17
N LEU A 153 -2.76 -3.70 8.22
CA LEU A 153 -1.50 -4.26 7.73
C LEU A 153 -0.42 -4.25 8.82
N ASP A 154 -0.34 -3.19 9.61
CA ASP A 154 0.60 -3.10 10.73
C ASP A 154 0.26 -4.07 11.86
N ALA A 155 -1.02 -4.18 12.22
CA ALA A 155 -1.47 -5.15 13.21
C ALA A 155 -1.15 -6.59 12.77
N ARG A 156 -1.35 -6.90 11.48
CA ARG A 156 -0.99 -8.21 10.91
C ARG A 156 0.53 -8.44 10.96
N TYR A 157 1.32 -7.45 10.56
CA TYR A 157 2.79 -7.57 10.59
C TYR A 157 3.33 -7.77 12.00
N ALA A 158 2.79 -7.05 12.99
CA ALA A 158 3.15 -7.24 14.39
C ALA A 158 2.82 -8.66 14.89
N ALA A 159 1.65 -9.19 14.54
CA ALA A 159 1.26 -10.56 14.87
C ALA A 159 2.20 -11.61 14.23
N GLU A 160 2.56 -11.43 12.96
CA GLU A 160 3.51 -12.32 12.26
C GLU A 160 4.90 -12.30 12.91
N LEU A 161 5.38 -11.13 13.35
CA LEU A 161 6.64 -11.01 14.09
C LEU A 161 6.59 -11.70 15.46
N ASP A 162 5.49 -11.56 16.19
CA ASP A 162 5.29 -12.23 17.48
C ASP A 162 5.27 -13.76 17.34
N GLU A 163 4.62 -14.28 16.29
CA GLU A 163 4.64 -15.71 15.98
C GLU A 163 6.04 -16.21 15.63
N LEU A 164 6.79 -15.43 14.86
CA LEU A 164 8.17 -15.74 14.51
C LEU A 164 9.07 -15.75 15.75
N ALA A 165 8.97 -14.73 16.61
CA ALA A 165 9.70 -14.65 17.86
C ALA A 165 9.43 -15.87 18.76
N ALA A 166 8.15 -16.26 18.89
CA ALA A 166 7.75 -17.44 19.65
C ALA A 166 8.35 -18.74 19.08
N ARG A 167 8.40 -18.89 17.75
CA ARG A 167 8.99 -20.08 17.09
C ARG A 167 10.48 -20.25 17.39
N TYR A 168 11.21 -19.15 17.55
CA TYR A 168 12.64 -19.14 17.85
C TYR A 168 12.96 -18.98 19.35
N GLY A 169 11.97 -19.18 20.23
CA GLY A 169 12.16 -19.25 21.68
C GLY A 169 12.31 -17.90 22.39
N ARG A 170 11.92 -16.79 21.76
CA ARG A 170 11.86 -15.48 22.41
C ARG A 170 10.49 -15.20 23.01
N PRO A 171 10.40 -14.48 24.15
CA PRO A 171 9.14 -14.01 24.70
C PRO A 171 8.39 -13.10 23.70
N ARG A 172 7.06 -13.14 23.71
CA ARG A 172 6.22 -12.22 22.92
C ARG A 172 6.51 -10.77 23.31
N GLY A 173 6.54 -9.86 22.33
CA GLY A 173 6.79 -8.43 22.57
C GLY A 173 8.26 -8.02 22.74
N GLU A 174 9.23 -8.94 22.56
CA GLU A 174 10.65 -8.58 22.54
C GLU A 174 11.05 -8.16 21.11
N THR A 175 10.83 -6.89 20.78
CA THR A 175 11.25 -6.29 19.50
C THR A 175 12.76 -6.41 19.36
N THR A 176 13.22 -6.81 18.17
CA THR A 176 14.63 -6.92 17.81
C THR A 176 15.35 -5.58 17.98
N ASP A 177 15.97 -5.36 19.14
CA ASP A 177 17.08 -4.43 19.23
C ASP A 177 18.12 -4.83 18.17
N ARG A 178 18.52 -3.83 17.38
CA ARG A 178 19.52 -3.97 16.34
C ARG A 178 20.77 -4.64 16.92
N ILE A 179 21.16 -5.78 16.39
CA ILE A 179 22.48 -6.36 16.70
C ILE A 179 23.50 -5.41 16.09
N GLU A 180 24.10 -4.55 16.92
CA GLU A 180 25.32 -3.83 16.57
C GLU A 180 26.46 -4.84 16.53
N THR A 181 26.83 -5.29 15.33
CA THR A 181 28.12 -5.97 15.05
C THR A 181 29.05 -5.03 14.33
#